data_AF-A0A0F8X504-F1
#
_entry.id   AF-A0A0F8X504-F1
#
_cell.length_a   1.000
_cell.length_b   1.000
_cell.length_c   1.000
_cell.angle_alpha   90.00
_cell.angle_beta   90.00
_cell.angle_gamma   90.00
#
_symmetry.space_group_name_H-M   'P 1'
#
loop_
_entity.id
_entity.type
_entity.pdbx_description
1 polymer ?
#
loop_
_entity_poly.entity_id
_entity_poly.type
_entity_poly.pdbx_seq_one_letter_code
_entity_poly.pdbx_strand_id
1 'polypeptide(L)'
;MPTLDAEGGLIVDVGTAVPPIAGEQLGQLQTKTYETLSSSDVDSLTIGTGSSPSFIIQRVVGGSTVGSWEWTMDSSNNLLLNRVTGTGIYVWNDVGASVDFRMESNTDAELFFLDGSTDRIGISTTSPATTLDVQGALTVNGILSQDDTTNSTSGTTGSIHTDGGLGVLLDIAAGNDLLLVSSGAVINFALGM
;
A
#
# COMPACT_ATOMS: atom_id res chain seq x y z
N MET A 1 -24.98 38.63 -10.45
CA MET A 1 -25.60 37.86 -9.35
C MET A 1 -25.67 36.42 -9.82
N PRO A 2 -25.38 35.43 -8.97
CA PRO A 2 -25.58 34.04 -9.35
C PRO A 2 -27.03 33.81 -9.78
N THR A 3 -27.23 33.11 -10.89
CA THR A 3 -28.57 32.73 -11.35
C THR A 3 -28.99 31.48 -10.59
N LEU A 4 -30.18 31.48 -10.01
CA LEU A 4 -30.73 30.27 -9.37
C LEU A 4 -31.56 29.51 -10.41
N ASP A 5 -31.61 28.18 -10.31
CA ASP A 5 -32.54 27.37 -11.09
C ASP A 5 -33.98 27.48 -10.52
N ALA A 6 -34.93 26.82 -11.20
CA ALA A 6 -36.35 26.85 -10.84
C ALA A 6 -36.66 26.21 -9.47
N GLU A 7 -35.69 25.52 -8.87
CA GLU A 7 -35.77 24.84 -7.59
C GLU A 7 -34.90 25.53 -6.51
N GLY A 8 -34.23 26.64 -6.85
CA GLY A 8 -33.40 27.43 -5.94
C GLY A 8 -31.93 26.99 -5.86
N GLY A 9 -31.46 26.12 -6.76
CA GLY A 9 -30.06 25.71 -6.88
C GLY A 9 -29.19 26.77 -7.54
N LEU A 10 -27.96 26.94 -7.05
CA LEU A 10 -26.97 27.90 -7.57
C LEU A 10 -26.40 27.46 -8.93
N ILE A 11 -26.68 28.19 -10.01
CA ILE A 11 -26.08 27.97 -11.33
C ILE A 11 -24.74 28.72 -11.40
N VAL A 12 -23.63 27.97 -11.50
CA VAL A 12 -22.31 28.51 -11.82
C VAL A 12 -22.10 28.41 -13.33
N ASP A 13 -22.29 29.53 -14.02
CA ASP A 13 -22.01 29.64 -15.46
C ASP A 13 -20.50 29.60 -15.70
N VAL A 14 -20.01 28.54 -16.36
CA VAL A 14 -18.58 28.38 -16.69
C VAL A 14 -18.18 29.08 -18.00
N GLY A 15 -19.12 29.59 -18.81
CA GLY A 15 -18.85 30.15 -20.15
C GLY A 15 -18.18 29.13 -21.10
N THR A 16 -18.31 29.11 -22.43
CA THR A 16 -19.00 29.91 -23.44
C THR A 16 -20.11 29.06 -24.07
N ALA A 17 -21.29 29.66 -24.24
CA ALA A 17 -22.52 29.00 -24.66
C ALA A 17 -22.42 28.19 -25.98
N VAL A 18 -22.55 26.87 -25.87
CA VAL A 18 -23.36 26.10 -26.83
C VAL A 18 -24.76 26.02 -26.21
N PRO A 19 -25.82 26.54 -26.86
CA PRO A 19 -27.16 26.40 -26.33
C PRO A 19 -27.52 24.90 -26.24
N PRO A 20 -28.05 24.42 -25.10
CA PRO A 20 -28.34 23.01 -24.91
C PRO A 20 -29.40 22.54 -25.92
N ILE A 21 -29.10 21.45 -26.62
CA ILE A 21 -30.10 20.69 -27.38
C ILE A 21 -31.14 20.21 -26.36
N ALA A 22 -32.42 20.46 -26.62
CA ALA A 22 -33.51 20.12 -25.71
C ALA A 22 -33.47 18.62 -25.37
N GLY A 23 -33.10 18.28 -24.12
CA GLY A 23 -33.08 16.91 -23.61
C GLY A 23 -31.79 16.46 -22.94
N GLU A 24 -30.68 17.19 -23.07
CA GLU A 24 -29.41 16.86 -22.40
C GLU A 24 -29.28 17.67 -21.10
N GLN A 25 -29.41 17.00 -19.95
CA GLN A 25 -29.16 17.61 -18.65
C GLN A 25 -27.64 17.86 -18.52
N LEU A 26 -27.20 19.11 -18.70
CA LEU A 26 -25.86 19.54 -18.26
C LEU A 26 -25.70 19.09 -16.81
N GLY A 27 -24.65 18.32 -16.49
CA GLY A 27 -24.44 17.74 -15.16
C GLY A 27 -24.62 18.77 -14.05
N GLN A 28 -25.83 18.82 -13.48
CA GLN A 28 -26.18 19.73 -12.42
C GLN A 28 -25.50 19.23 -11.15
N LEU A 29 -24.70 20.09 -10.53
CA LEU A 29 -24.28 19.89 -9.15
C LEU A 29 -25.54 20.01 -8.27
N GLN A 30 -26.17 18.88 -7.95
CA GLN A 30 -27.28 18.84 -6.99
C GLN A 30 -26.72 19.13 -5.59
N THR A 31 -26.73 20.39 -5.19
CA THR A 31 -26.43 20.79 -3.81
C THR A 31 -27.57 20.38 -2.89
N LYS A 32 -27.46 19.19 -2.28
CA LYS A 32 -28.13 18.92 -1.01
C LYS A 32 -27.36 19.66 0.07
N THR A 33 -27.97 20.69 0.67
CA THR A 33 -27.32 21.54 1.68
C THR A 33 -26.87 20.73 2.89
N TYR A 34 -25.58 20.36 2.93
CA TYR A 34 -24.86 20.07 4.16
C TYR A 34 -24.00 21.30 4.45
N GLU A 35 -24.57 22.32 5.10
CA GLU A 35 -23.80 23.44 5.65
C GLU A 35 -23.03 22.94 6.88
N THR A 36 -21.73 22.68 6.71
CA THR A 36 -20.67 23.16 7.62
C THR A 36 -19.29 22.81 7.06
N LEU A 37 -18.68 23.72 6.30
CA LEU A 37 -17.23 23.76 6.11
C LEU A 37 -16.65 24.69 7.17
N SER A 38 -16.79 24.35 8.44
CA SER A 38 -15.98 24.97 9.50
C SER A 38 -15.54 23.89 10.46
N SER A 39 -14.54 23.11 10.06
CA SER A 39 -13.66 22.50 11.05
C SER A 39 -12.52 23.48 11.29
N SER A 40 -12.01 23.57 12.52
CA SER A 40 -10.77 24.29 12.83
C SER A 40 -9.55 23.76 12.07
N ASP A 41 -9.72 22.64 11.36
CA ASP A 41 -8.65 21.87 10.76
C ASP A 41 -8.69 21.84 9.22
N VAL A 42 -9.69 22.48 8.57
CA VAL A 42 -9.76 22.57 7.11
C VAL A 42 -10.09 24.00 6.70
N ASP A 43 -9.15 24.61 5.97
CA ASP A 43 -9.22 25.99 5.50
C ASP A 43 -9.60 26.09 4.01
N SER A 44 -9.29 25.07 3.20
CA SER A 44 -9.78 25.00 1.81
C SER A 44 -10.01 23.59 1.30
N LEU A 45 -10.94 23.50 0.35
CA LEU A 45 -11.15 22.35 -0.53
C LEU A 45 -11.01 22.82 -1.98
N THR A 46 -10.13 22.19 -2.76
CA THR A 46 -9.83 22.59 -4.14
C THR A 46 -9.95 21.41 -5.09
N ILE A 47 -10.56 21.63 -6.26
CA ILE A 47 -10.53 20.70 -7.40
C ILE A 47 -9.62 21.30 -8.47
N GLY A 48 -8.46 20.69 -8.69
CA GLY A 48 -7.56 21.03 -9.77
C GLY A 48 -8.05 20.45 -11.10
N THR A 49 -8.02 21.25 -12.17
CA THR A 49 -8.36 20.82 -13.53
C THR A 49 -7.14 20.96 -14.44
N GLY A 50 -7.14 20.26 -15.57
CA GLY A 50 -6.03 20.26 -16.54
C GLY A 50 -5.48 18.86 -16.80
N SER A 51 -4.23 18.78 -17.27
CA SER A 51 -3.57 17.49 -17.59
C SER A 51 -3.18 16.66 -16.38
N SER A 52 -3.30 17.21 -15.18
CA SER A 52 -3.08 16.53 -13.90
C SER A 52 -4.13 17.00 -12.89
N PRO A 53 -5.38 16.53 -13.02
CA PRO A 53 -6.47 16.96 -12.15
C PRO A 53 -6.21 16.52 -10.71
N SER A 54 -6.76 17.26 -9.76
CA SER A 54 -6.58 16.97 -8.34
C SER A 54 -7.82 17.24 -7.49
N PHE A 55 -7.86 16.61 -6.33
CA PHE A 55 -8.76 16.91 -5.23
C PHE A 55 -7.90 17.15 -3.98
N ILE A 56 -8.02 18.32 -3.39
CA ILE A 56 -7.12 18.80 -2.33
C ILE A 56 -7.94 19.30 -1.17
N ILE A 57 -7.68 18.75 0.02
CA ILE A 57 -8.14 19.28 1.31
C ILE A 57 -6.93 19.89 2.00
N GLN A 58 -7.04 21.12 2.49
CA GLN A 58 -5.91 21.85 3.03
C GLN A 58 -6.28 22.58 4.32
N ARG A 59 -5.35 22.56 5.27
CA ARG A 59 -5.30 23.38 6.48
C ARG A 59 -4.20 24.42 6.32
N VAL A 60 -4.52 25.69 6.55
CA VAL A 60 -3.69 26.88 6.41
C VAL A 60 -3.70 27.64 7.73
N VAL A 61 -2.53 27.84 8.34
CA VAL A 61 -2.37 28.67 9.53
C VAL A 61 -1.40 29.80 9.22
N GLY A 62 -1.82 31.05 9.47
CA GLY A 62 -0.99 32.24 9.21
C GLY A 62 -0.63 32.43 7.72
N GLY A 63 -1.46 31.95 6.80
CA GLY A 63 -1.23 32.00 5.35
C GLY A 63 -0.31 30.90 4.80
N SER A 64 0.12 29.95 5.62
CA SER A 64 0.96 28.82 5.20
C SER A 64 0.22 27.49 5.39
N THR A 65 0.36 26.57 4.44
CA THR A 65 -0.20 25.21 4.55
C THR A 65 0.45 24.45 5.70
N VAL A 66 -0.36 24.03 6.67
CA VAL A 66 0.06 23.22 7.82
C VAL A 66 -0.49 21.79 7.80
N GLY A 67 -1.37 21.46 6.85
CA GLY A 67 -1.74 20.10 6.49
C GLY A 67 -2.40 20.07 5.12
N SER A 68 -2.13 19.06 4.31
CA SER A 68 -2.95 18.80 3.14
C SER A 68 -3.03 17.33 2.81
N TRP A 69 -4.20 16.92 2.34
CA TRP A 69 -4.45 15.64 1.71
C TRP A 69 -4.77 15.93 0.25
N GLU A 70 -3.95 15.40 -0.64
CA GLU A 70 -4.06 15.64 -2.08
C GLU A 70 -4.18 14.32 -2.81
N TRP A 71 -5.19 14.19 -3.65
CA TRP A 71 -5.31 13.14 -4.65
C TRP A 71 -5.09 13.78 -6.01
N THR A 72 -4.05 13.38 -6.73
CA THR A 72 -3.72 13.94 -8.04
C THR A 72 -3.59 12.80 -9.05
N MET A 73 -4.12 12.97 -10.27
CA MET A 73 -3.72 12.12 -11.39
C MET A 73 -2.50 12.73 -12.07
N ASP A 74 -1.42 11.98 -12.24
CA ASP A 74 -0.27 12.46 -13.01
C ASP A 74 -0.55 12.39 -14.53
N SER A 75 0.38 12.89 -15.34
CA SER A 75 0.26 12.85 -16.81
C SER A 75 0.26 11.44 -17.40
N SER A 76 0.58 10.42 -16.60
CA SER A 76 0.53 9.00 -16.97
C SER A 76 -0.75 8.32 -16.47
N ASN A 77 -1.69 9.08 -15.90
CA ASN A 77 -2.93 8.62 -15.27
C ASN A 77 -2.74 7.78 -13.99
N ASN A 78 -1.61 7.94 -13.29
CA ASN A 78 -1.43 7.32 -11.98
C ASN A 78 -2.13 8.15 -10.90
N LEU A 79 -2.85 7.50 -9.99
CA LEU A 79 -3.35 8.14 -8.77
C LEU A 79 -2.20 8.32 -7.78
N LEU A 80 -1.90 9.57 -7.44
CA LEU A 80 -0.96 9.95 -6.39
C LEU A 80 -1.73 10.35 -5.14
N LEU A 81 -1.46 9.68 -4.01
CA LEU A 81 -1.97 10.02 -2.69
C LEU A 81 -0.86 10.76 -1.94
N ASN A 82 -0.95 12.09 -1.88
CA ASN A 82 0.09 12.92 -1.28
C ASN A 82 -0.41 13.54 0.05
N ARG A 83 0.50 13.62 1.03
CA ARG A 83 0.30 14.37 2.26
C ARG A 83 1.30 15.52 2.27
N VAL A 84 0.83 16.74 2.05
CA VAL A 84 1.71 17.92 2.10
C VAL A 84 1.64 18.54 3.49
N THR A 85 2.47 18.03 4.40
CA THR A 85 3.21 18.84 5.40
C THR A 85 4.39 18.13 6.04
N GLY A 86 5.34 18.93 6.53
CA GLY A 86 6.66 18.52 7.01
C GLY A 86 6.62 17.47 8.12
N THR A 87 7.31 16.36 7.86
CA THR A 87 7.60 15.23 8.76
C THR A 87 6.39 14.52 9.38
N GLY A 88 6.08 13.30 8.89
CA GLY A 88 5.05 12.41 9.44
C GLY A 88 5.01 11.05 8.74
N ILE A 89 4.24 10.12 9.30
CA ILE A 89 4.00 8.76 8.74
C ILE A 89 2.58 8.72 8.14
N TYR A 90 2.37 7.96 7.06
CA TYR A 90 1.03 7.55 6.65
C TYR A 90 0.63 6.34 7.49
N VAL A 91 -0.24 6.57 8.48
CA VAL A 91 -0.77 5.50 9.32
C VAL A 91 -2.14 5.14 8.80
N TRP A 92 -2.28 3.89 8.35
CA TRP A 92 -3.59 3.30 8.10
C TRP A 92 -4.02 2.53 9.35
N ASN A 93 -5.30 2.61 9.70
CA ASN A 93 -5.87 1.89 10.84
C ASN A 93 -5.19 2.16 12.20
N ASP A 94 -4.95 3.44 12.54
CA ASP A 94 -4.39 3.84 13.86
C ASP A 94 -5.33 3.54 15.05
N VAL A 95 -6.58 3.14 14.76
CA VAL A 95 -7.56 2.74 15.76
C VAL A 95 -7.44 1.27 16.18
N GLY A 96 -6.56 0.49 15.52
CA GLY A 96 -6.33 -0.93 15.82
C GLY A 96 -7.54 -1.82 15.53
N ALA A 97 -8.34 -1.51 14.51
CA ALA A 97 -9.47 -2.35 14.11
C ALA A 97 -8.98 -3.58 13.34
N SER A 98 -9.74 -4.68 13.35
CA SER A 98 -9.47 -5.84 12.50
C SER A 98 -9.97 -5.56 11.08
N VAL A 99 -9.25 -4.72 10.36
CA VAL A 99 -9.49 -4.39 8.96
C VAL A 99 -8.31 -4.84 8.12
N ASP A 100 -8.62 -5.41 6.96
CA ASP A 100 -7.61 -5.94 6.05
C ASP A 100 -7.22 -4.93 4.98
N PHE A 101 -6.02 -5.11 4.41
CA PHE A 101 -5.57 -4.36 3.25
C PHE A 101 -5.06 -5.31 2.17
N ARG A 102 -5.53 -5.12 0.93
CA ARG A 102 -5.24 -6.02 -0.20
C ARG A 102 -4.74 -5.22 -1.40
N MET A 103 -3.68 -5.71 -2.05
CA MET A 103 -3.28 -5.28 -3.39
C MET A 103 -3.30 -6.49 -4.32
N GLU A 104 -3.91 -6.31 -5.49
CA GLU A 104 -4.09 -7.35 -6.50
C GLU A 104 -3.26 -7.06 -7.75
N SER A 105 -3.00 -8.09 -8.55
CA SER A 105 -2.46 -7.98 -9.90
C SER A 105 -3.48 -8.45 -10.94
N ASN A 106 -3.08 -8.51 -12.20
CA ASN A 106 -3.90 -9.05 -13.28
C ASN A 106 -4.13 -10.58 -13.18
N THR A 107 -3.30 -11.30 -12.43
CA THR A 107 -3.36 -12.78 -12.35
C THR A 107 -3.42 -13.33 -10.93
N ASP A 108 -3.28 -12.48 -9.92
CA ASP A 108 -3.26 -12.86 -8.51
C ASP A 108 -4.06 -11.83 -7.71
N ALA A 109 -5.23 -12.25 -7.20
CA ALA A 109 -6.13 -11.43 -6.40
C ALA A 109 -5.68 -11.34 -4.92
N GLU A 110 -4.56 -11.95 -4.58
CA GLU A 110 -4.01 -12.05 -3.23
C GLU A 110 -2.52 -11.69 -3.21
N LEU A 111 -2.04 -10.92 -4.19
CA LEU A 111 -0.62 -10.63 -4.38
C LEU A 111 0.03 -10.05 -3.12
N PHE A 112 -0.61 -9.06 -2.49
CA PHE A 112 -0.22 -8.57 -1.16
C PHE A 112 -1.47 -8.50 -0.28
N PHE A 113 -1.37 -9.07 0.91
CA PHE A 113 -2.46 -9.06 1.87
C PHE A 113 -1.95 -8.79 3.28
N LEU A 114 -2.48 -7.76 3.94
CA LEU A 114 -2.36 -7.56 5.37
C LEU A 114 -3.67 -8.02 6.02
N ASP A 115 -3.58 -9.03 6.87
CA ASP A 115 -4.67 -9.54 7.69
C ASP A 115 -4.70 -8.79 9.02
N GLY A 116 -5.69 -7.91 9.19
CA GLY A 116 -5.83 -7.10 10.40
C GLY A 116 -6.39 -7.87 11.59
N SER A 117 -6.88 -9.09 11.39
CA SER A 117 -7.39 -9.96 12.45
C SER A 117 -6.30 -10.82 13.10
N THR A 118 -5.23 -11.13 12.35
CA THR A 118 -4.14 -11.99 12.83
C THR A 118 -2.78 -11.29 12.92
N ASP A 119 -2.69 -10.01 12.54
CA ASP A 119 -1.48 -9.20 12.51
C ASP A 119 -0.39 -9.77 11.59
N ARG A 120 -0.78 -10.19 10.38
CA ARG A 120 0.11 -10.91 9.43
C ARG A 120 0.08 -10.32 8.04
N ILE A 121 1.16 -10.56 7.31
CA ILE A 121 1.30 -10.22 5.90
C ILE A 121 1.46 -11.50 5.09
N GLY A 122 0.62 -11.65 4.07
CA GLY A 122 0.70 -12.68 3.05
C GLY A 122 1.14 -12.11 1.70
N ILE A 123 1.98 -12.87 0.99
CA ILE A 123 2.29 -12.67 -0.43
C ILE A 123 1.75 -13.87 -1.19
N SER A 124 0.83 -13.61 -2.15
CA SER A 124 0.07 -14.64 -2.88
C SER A 124 -0.76 -15.56 -1.96
N THR A 125 -1.27 -15.02 -0.84
CA THR A 125 -2.09 -15.75 0.14
C THR A 125 -2.93 -14.80 1.01
N THR A 126 -4.19 -15.17 1.29
CA THR A 126 -5.04 -14.47 2.28
C THR A 126 -5.10 -15.14 3.64
N SER A 127 -4.38 -16.24 3.83
CA SER A 127 -4.37 -16.97 5.10
C SER A 127 -2.93 -17.24 5.51
N PRO A 128 -2.15 -16.18 5.80
CA PRO A 128 -0.75 -16.33 6.20
C PRO A 128 -0.63 -17.15 7.48
N ALA A 129 0.24 -18.18 7.46
CA ALA A 129 0.46 -19.06 8.60
C ALA A 129 1.39 -18.45 9.67
N THR A 130 2.24 -17.51 9.27
CA THR A 130 3.24 -16.80 10.08
C THR A 130 3.15 -15.29 9.86
N THR A 131 3.93 -14.49 10.59
CA THR A 131 3.92 -13.02 10.49
C THR A 131 4.14 -12.50 9.06
N LEU A 132 5.05 -13.15 8.32
CA LEU A 132 5.23 -12.95 6.89
C LEU A 132 5.22 -14.33 6.23
N ASP A 133 4.23 -14.57 5.39
CA ASP A 133 4.07 -15.81 4.64
C ASP A 133 4.12 -15.52 3.14
N VAL A 134 5.08 -16.11 2.44
CA VAL A 134 5.30 -15.90 1.02
C VAL A 134 5.08 -17.22 0.29
N GLN A 135 3.97 -17.33 -0.44
CA GLN A 135 3.69 -18.47 -1.32
C GLN A 135 4.42 -18.32 -2.65
N GLY A 136 5.75 -18.35 -2.62
CA GLY A 136 6.58 -18.16 -3.80
C GLY A 136 8.07 -18.16 -3.50
N ALA A 137 8.88 -17.69 -4.46
CA ALA A 137 10.32 -17.56 -4.31
C ALA A 137 10.70 -16.22 -3.67
N LEU A 138 11.63 -16.24 -2.70
CA LEU A 138 12.26 -15.04 -2.13
C LEU A 138 13.69 -14.92 -2.67
N THR A 139 14.02 -13.78 -3.29
CA THR A 139 15.40 -13.46 -3.74
C THR A 139 15.90 -12.24 -2.98
N VAL A 140 17.09 -12.32 -2.38
CA VAL A 140 17.72 -11.25 -1.60
C VAL A 140 19.03 -10.84 -2.26
N ASN A 141 19.15 -9.58 -2.69
CA ASN A 141 20.35 -9.06 -3.37
C ASN A 141 21.51 -8.71 -2.40
N GLY A 142 21.29 -8.87 -1.10
CA GLY A 142 22.24 -8.57 -0.04
C GLY A 142 22.37 -9.72 0.96
N ILE A 143 22.50 -9.38 2.23
CA ILE A 143 22.64 -10.36 3.32
C ILE A 143 21.24 -10.77 3.79
N LEU A 144 21.01 -12.08 3.90
CA LEU A 144 19.94 -12.63 4.74
C LEU A 144 20.53 -12.84 6.14
N SER A 145 20.13 -12.00 7.11
CA SER A 145 20.52 -12.14 8.52
C SER A 145 19.40 -12.82 9.29
N GLN A 146 19.73 -13.86 10.03
CA GLN A 146 18.75 -14.63 10.76
C GLN A 146 19.28 -14.95 12.15
N ASP A 147 18.69 -14.29 13.14
CA ASP A 147 19.18 -14.30 14.52
C ASP A 147 18.42 -15.31 15.39
N ASP A 148 17.50 -16.10 14.80
CA ASP A 148 16.77 -17.15 15.50
C ASP A 148 17.74 -18.26 15.94
N THR A 149 17.69 -18.58 17.24
CA THR A 149 18.55 -19.58 17.90
C THR A 149 17.99 -21.00 17.81
N THR A 150 16.88 -21.22 17.12
CA THR A 150 16.23 -22.53 16.99
C THR A 150 17.12 -23.50 16.20
N ASN A 151 17.61 -24.55 16.87
CA ASN A 151 18.36 -25.61 16.22
C ASN A 151 17.50 -26.37 15.19
N SER A 152 18.09 -26.75 14.05
CA SER A 152 17.48 -27.72 13.16
C SER A 152 17.62 -29.13 13.76
N THR A 153 16.49 -29.78 13.99
CA THR A 153 16.38 -31.14 14.56
C THR A 153 15.69 -32.12 13.60
N SER A 154 15.06 -31.60 12.55
CA SER A 154 14.43 -32.33 11.45
C SER A 154 14.46 -31.50 10.17
N GLY A 155 14.01 -32.08 9.06
CA GLY A 155 13.70 -31.34 7.83
C GLY A 155 12.41 -30.53 7.91
N THR A 156 12.01 -30.03 9.08
CA THR A 156 10.88 -29.07 9.23
C THR A 156 11.14 -28.06 10.35
N THR A 157 12.34 -28.08 10.95
CA THR A 157 12.72 -27.23 12.06
C THR A 157 14.06 -26.58 11.78
N GLY A 158 14.39 -25.58 12.59
CA GLY A 158 15.63 -24.84 12.50
C GLY A 158 15.37 -23.42 12.05
N SER A 159 16.38 -22.60 12.30
CA SER A 159 16.33 -21.19 12.00
C SER A 159 16.39 -20.99 10.47
N ILE A 160 17.38 -21.58 9.78
CA ILE A 160 17.35 -21.78 8.31
C ILE A 160 16.89 -23.22 8.06
N HIS A 161 15.76 -23.37 7.37
CA HIS A 161 15.26 -24.67 6.92
C HIS A 161 15.03 -24.66 5.41
N THR A 162 15.51 -25.69 4.71
CA THR A 162 15.33 -25.88 3.27
C THR A 162 15.03 -27.35 2.98
N ASP A 163 13.92 -27.63 2.28
CA ASP A 163 13.57 -29.00 1.86
C ASP A 163 14.45 -29.52 0.72
N GLY A 164 14.88 -28.61 -0.16
CA GLY A 164 15.69 -28.91 -1.35
C GLY A 164 17.21 -28.90 -1.13
N GLY A 165 17.66 -28.67 0.10
CA GLY A 165 19.07 -28.53 0.46
C GLY A 165 19.61 -27.10 0.33
N LEU A 166 20.87 -26.93 0.75
CA LEU A 166 21.56 -25.64 0.77
C LEU A 166 22.63 -25.58 -0.32
N GLY A 167 22.49 -24.65 -1.27
CA GLY A 167 23.53 -24.30 -2.22
C GLY A 167 24.37 -23.13 -1.69
N VAL A 168 25.67 -23.35 -1.52
CA VAL A 168 26.64 -22.27 -1.24
C VAL A 168 27.70 -22.27 -2.33
N LEU A 169 27.93 -21.11 -2.94
CA LEU A 169 28.96 -20.98 -3.99
C LEU A 169 30.37 -20.91 -3.40
N LEU A 170 30.48 -20.36 -2.19
CA LEU A 170 31.72 -20.21 -1.46
C LEU A 170 31.69 -21.12 -0.22
N ASP A 171 32.17 -20.64 0.91
CA ASP A 171 32.37 -21.44 2.12
C ASP A 171 31.15 -21.44 3.03
N ILE A 172 30.97 -22.57 3.73
CA ILE A 172 30.17 -22.62 4.96
C ILE A 172 31.12 -22.42 6.13
N ALA A 173 30.95 -21.32 6.87
CA ALA A 173 31.67 -21.08 8.11
C ALA A 173 30.82 -21.49 9.32
N ALA A 174 31.05 -22.70 9.83
CA ALA A 174 30.39 -23.20 11.03
C ALA A 174 31.22 -22.83 12.28
N GLY A 175 30.61 -22.14 13.25
CA GLY A 175 31.28 -21.82 14.52
C GLY A 175 31.50 -23.04 15.43
N ASN A 176 30.59 -24.03 15.34
CA ASN A 176 30.66 -25.31 16.05
C ASN A 176 30.71 -26.45 15.01
N ASP A 177 29.78 -27.41 15.09
CA ASP A 177 29.77 -28.61 14.27
C ASP A 177 28.87 -28.47 13.04
N LEU A 178 29.18 -29.25 12.01
CA LEU A 178 28.23 -29.58 10.94
C LEU A 178 27.53 -30.90 11.30
N LEU A 179 26.26 -30.82 11.70
CA LEU A 179 25.47 -31.96 12.17
C LEU A 179 24.80 -32.71 10.99
N LEU A 180 24.96 -34.03 10.97
CA LEU A 180 24.33 -34.95 10.01
C LEU A 180 23.32 -35.82 10.77
N VAL A 181 22.02 -35.60 10.56
CA VAL A 181 20.96 -36.15 11.43
C VAL A 181 20.47 -37.55 11.06
N SER A 182 20.72 -38.04 9.83
CA SER A 182 20.27 -39.36 9.38
C SER A 182 21.41 -40.39 9.39
N SER A 183 21.06 -41.67 9.56
CA SER A 183 22.03 -42.77 9.68
C SER A 183 22.87 -43.04 8.41
N GLY A 184 22.50 -42.43 7.28
CA GLY A 184 23.24 -42.52 6.01
C GLY A 184 23.80 -41.19 5.53
N ALA A 185 23.75 -40.14 6.35
CA ALA A 185 24.23 -38.83 5.95
C ALA A 185 25.77 -38.82 5.87
N VAL A 186 26.29 -38.27 4.78
CA VAL A 186 27.72 -38.23 4.47
C VAL A 186 28.09 -36.84 3.94
N ILE A 187 29.32 -36.41 4.21
CA ILE A 187 29.93 -35.27 3.51
C ILE A 187 30.77 -35.84 2.38
N ASN A 188 30.35 -35.59 1.14
CA ASN A 188 31.11 -35.97 -0.04
C ASN A 188 32.00 -34.81 -0.46
N PHE A 189 33.31 -35.00 -0.36
CA PHE A 189 34.26 -34.11 -1.01
C PHE A 189 34.40 -34.52 -2.47
N ALA A 190 34.32 -33.55 -3.38
CA ALA A 190 34.65 -33.82 -4.77
C ALA A 190 36.08 -34.39 -4.85
N LEU A 191 36.25 -35.48 -5.60
CA LEU A 191 37.59 -36.00 -5.89
C LEU A 191 38.28 -34.96 -6.77
N GLY A 192 39.21 -34.23 -6.15
CA GLY A 192 40.00 -33.11 -6.67
C GLY A 192 39.92 -32.79 -8.16
N MET A 193 39.53 -31.54 -8.45
CA MET A 193 40.14 -30.72 -9.50
C MET A 193 40.63 -29.42 -8.87
#